data_AF-A0A3L6QM00-F1
#
_entry.id   AF-A0A3L6QM00-F1
#
_cell.length_a   1.000
_cell.length_b   1.000
_cell.length_c   1.000
_cell.angle_alpha   90.00
_cell.angle_beta   90.00
_cell.angle_gamma   90.00
#
_symmetry.space_group_name_H-M   'P 1'
#
loop_
_entity.id
_entity.type
_entity.pdbx_description
1 polymer ?
#
loop_
_entity_poly.entity_id
_entity_poly.type
_entity_poly.pdbx_seq_one_letter_code
_entity_poly.pdbx_strand_id
1 'polypeptide(L)'
;MSETAAPIGLSWAPKLPSLATTSGGSKSDRAPKPSTAQGSIWKPASELVDGLFVPPMDPRKVNKLARKNVKDTTGKGWFDMPAPSITPELKKDLEILQLRHVMDPKRHFKRAGKSKALPRYFQVGTVVEPASEFYSGRLTKRERKTTLVDELLSDQSLKSYRKRKVREIQESRTPGGNQKWKNKGKQTLKRAKDRRK
;
A
#
# COMPACT_ATOMS: atom_id res chain seq x y z
N MET A 1 -32.38 5.84 59.15
CA MET A 1 -31.85 5.01 58.06
C MET A 1 -30.52 5.60 57.64
N SER A 2 -29.53 4.73 57.57
CA SER A 2 -28.12 4.95 57.27
C SER A 2 -27.86 5.56 55.89
N GLU A 3 -26.79 6.34 55.77
CA GLU A 3 -25.75 6.12 54.75
C GLU A 3 -24.57 7.07 55.00
N THR A 4 -23.44 6.51 55.43
CA THR A 4 -22.16 7.20 55.60
C THR A 4 -21.37 7.13 54.30
N ALA A 5 -20.97 8.28 53.77
CA ALA A 5 -20.12 8.38 52.58
C ALA A 5 -18.75 7.71 52.80
N ALA A 6 -18.38 6.78 51.91
CA ALA A 6 -17.06 6.16 51.91
C ALA A 6 -16.02 7.12 51.29
N PRO A 7 -14.83 7.29 51.88
CA PRO A 7 -13.77 8.07 51.27
C PRO A 7 -13.21 7.32 50.05
N ILE A 8 -13.19 8.01 48.92
CA ILE A 8 -12.63 7.53 47.65
C ILE A 8 -11.10 7.47 47.80
N GLY A 9 -10.60 6.33 48.26
CA GLY A 9 -9.17 6.01 48.23
C GLY A 9 -8.87 5.10 47.05
N LEU A 10 -8.32 5.63 45.96
CA LEU A 10 -7.62 4.80 44.96
C LEU A 10 -6.26 4.39 45.54
N SER A 11 -6.24 3.31 46.33
CA SER A 11 -4.98 2.66 46.70
C SER A 11 -4.61 1.65 45.61
N TRP A 12 -3.87 2.08 44.59
CA TRP A 12 -3.18 1.12 43.74
C TRP A 12 -1.85 0.75 44.41
N ALA A 13 -1.76 -0.50 44.88
CA ALA A 13 -0.53 -1.07 45.42
C ALA A 13 -0.16 -2.32 44.60
N PRO A 14 1.02 -2.35 43.94
CA PRO A 14 1.46 -3.55 43.25
C PRO A 14 1.75 -4.64 44.27
N LYS A 15 1.23 -5.84 44.02
CA LYS A 15 1.41 -7.01 44.89
C LYS A 15 2.83 -7.56 44.67
N LEU A 16 3.78 -7.09 45.48
CA LEU A 16 5.16 -7.58 45.45
C LEU A 16 5.24 -8.96 46.14
N PRO A 17 6.00 -9.92 45.59
CA PRO A 17 6.21 -11.20 46.26
C PRO A 17 7.04 -11.00 47.54
N SER A 18 6.55 -11.54 48.65
CA SER A 18 7.26 -11.54 49.94
C SER A 18 8.51 -12.43 49.87
N LEU A 19 9.68 -11.87 50.12
CA LEU A 19 10.94 -12.62 50.18
C LEU A 19 10.98 -13.45 51.47
N ALA A 20 10.88 -14.77 51.36
CA ALA A 20 10.98 -15.67 52.50
C ALA A 20 12.44 -15.69 53.01
N THR A 21 12.62 -15.33 54.29
CA THR A 21 13.89 -15.49 55.03
C THR A 21 14.04 -16.96 55.40
N THR A 22 15.13 -17.60 54.97
CA THR A 22 15.43 -18.98 55.32
C THR A 22 16.05 -19.05 56.72
N SER A 23 15.29 -19.55 57.70
CA SER A 23 15.83 -20.11 58.95
C SER A 23 15.49 -21.60 59.00
N GLY A 24 16.52 -22.42 59.22
CA GLY A 24 16.52 -23.86 58.95
C GLY A 24 15.68 -24.73 59.89
N GLY A 25 15.61 -26.02 59.51
CA GLY A 25 15.02 -27.07 60.33
C GLY A 25 14.54 -28.29 59.54
N SER A 26 15.47 -29.23 59.32
CA SER A 26 15.34 -30.70 59.34
C SER A 26 14.11 -31.47 58.79
N LYS A 27 14.44 -32.59 58.12
CA LYS A 27 13.74 -33.89 57.94
C LYS A 27 12.90 -34.18 56.68
N SER A 28 13.44 -35.14 55.92
CA SER A 28 12.83 -36.30 55.24
C SER A 28 11.48 -36.14 54.54
N ASP A 29 11.47 -36.21 53.21
CA ASP A 29 11.19 -37.45 52.45
C ASP A 29 10.73 -37.14 51.00
N ARG A 30 11.19 -38.02 50.10
CA ARG A 30 10.57 -38.42 48.83
C ARG A 30 10.34 -37.35 47.74
N ALA A 31 11.26 -37.29 46.78
CA ALA A 31 11.07 -36.58 45.52
C ALA A 31 10.38 -37.46 44.45
N PRO A 32 9.27 -37.01 43.87
CA PRO A 32 9.06 -37.07 42.44
C PRO A 32 9.28 -35.67 41.86
N LYS A 33 10.02 -35.56 40.75
CA LYS A 33 10.14 -34.30 40.00
C LYS A 33 8.80 -34.01 39.30
N PRO A 34 8.23 -32.81 39.44
CA PRO A 34 7.53 -32.21 38.31
C PRO A 34 8.22 -30.92 37.86
N SER A 35 8.50 -30.90 36.56
CA SER A 35 8.47 -29.76 35.63
C SER A 35 9.07 -28.43 36.12
N THR A 36 10.20 -28.08 35.52
CA THR A 36 10.58 -26.72 35.10
C THR A 36 10.00 -25.61 35.97
N ALA A 37 10.69 -25.30 37.06
CA ALA A 37 10.50 -24.05 37.78
C ALA A 37 10.68 -22.90 36.78
N GLN A 38 9.56 -22.30 36.37
CA GLN A 38 9.51 -21.03 35.67
C GLN A 38 9.97 -19.92 36.62
N GLY A 39 11.28 -19.85 36.82
CA GLY A 39 11.98 -18.80 37.54
C GLY A 39 12.54 -17.75 36.58
N SER A 40 11.74 -17.26 35.65
CA SER A 40 12.07 -16.09 34.84
C SER A 40 11.17 -14.94 35.28
N ILE A 41 11.58 -14.25 36.35
CA ILE A 41 10.98 -12.97 36.81
C ILE A 41 11.10 -11.89 35.71
N TRP A 42 11.90 -12.14 34.68
CA TRP A 42 12.03 -11.32 33.50
C TRP A 42 11.04 -11.78 32.44
N LYS A 43 9.98 -11.01 32.23
CA LYS A 43 9.15 -11.17 31.04
C LYS A 43 10.00 -10.84 29.79
N PRO A 44 9.86 -11.58 28.68
CA PRO A 44 10.53 -11.22 27.44
C PRO A 44 10.06 -9.83 27.00
N ALA A 45 10.98 -9.00 26.50
CA ALA A 45 10.77 -7.59 26.17
C ALA A 45 9.70 -7.28 25.10
N SER A 46 8.99 -8.31 24.62
CA SER A 46 7.86 -8.22 23.70
C SER A 46 6.50 -8.03 24.41
N GLU A 47 6.40 -8.27 25.71
CA GLU A 47 5.16 -8.06 26.46
C GLU A 47 5.20 -6.71 27.20
N LEU A 48 4.44 -5.73 26.70
CA LEU A 48 4.26 -4.44 27.37
C LEU A 48 3.43 -4.63 28.64
N VAL A 49 3.91 -4.07 29.75
CA VAL A 49 3.11 -3.88 30.97
C VAL A 49 2.30 -2.58 30.80
N ASP A 50 0.97 -2.66 30.95
CA ASP A 50 0.01 -1.54 31.02
C ASP A 50 -0.10 -0.54 29.83
N GLY A 51 0.43 -0.85 28.65
CA GLY A 51 0.33 0.05 27.49
C GLY A 51 1.14 1.35 27.62
N LEU A 52 1.84 1.54 28.75
CA LEU A 52 2.81 2.59 28.99
C LEU A 52 4.12 2.18 28.33
N PHE A 53 4.42 2.79 27.18
CA PHE A 53 5.69 2.63 26.50
C PHE A 53 6.81 3.26 27.34
N VAL A 54 7.56 2.45 28.09
CA VAL A 54 8.78 2.87 28.77
C VAL A 54 9.93 2.83 27.76
N PRO A 55 10.55 3.99 27.39
CA PRO A 55 11.68 4.00 26.48
C PRO A 55 12.84 3.15 27.05
N PRO A 56 13.51 2.30 26.23
CA PRO A 56 14.65 1.52 26.71
C PRO A 56 15.74 2.43 27.31
N MET A 57 16.28 2.09 28.49
CA MET A 57 17.32 2.89 29.18
C MET A 57 18.64 3.00 28.39
N ASP A 58 18.94 2.07 27.49
CA ASP A 58 20.18 2.09 26.73
C ASP A 58 20.18 3.18 25.65
N PRO A 59 21.15 4.12 25.62
CA PRO A 59 21.17 5.22 24.65
C PRO A 59 21.28 4.71 23.20
N ARG A 60 21.92 3.55 22.98
CA ARG A 60 22.00 2.89 21.68
C ARG A 60 20.62 2.43 21.18
N LYS A 61 19.77 1.91 22.06
CA LYS A 61 18.42 1.45 21.72
C LYS A 61 17.51 2.64 21.47
N VAL A 62 17.62 3.70 22.28
CA VAL A 62 16.91 4.98 22.06
C VAL A 62 17.25 5.56 20.69
N ASN A 63 18.54 5.68 20.35
CA ASN A 63 18.97 6.20 19.04
C ASN A 63 18.52 5.30 17.88
N LYS A 64 18.49 3.98 18.08
CA LYS A 64 17.98 3.03 17.07
C LYS A 64 16.47 3.19 16.86
N LEU A 65 15.69 3.39 17.92
CA LEU A 65 14.25 3.66 17.85
C LEU A 65 13.99 5.02 17.19
N ALA A 66 14.73 6.06 17.58
CA ALA A 66 14.65 7.38 16.98
C ALA A 66 14.92 7.31 15.46
N ARG A 67 15.96 6.60 15.03
CA ARG A 67 16.28 6.37 13.60
C ARG A 67 15.17 5.62 12.85
N LYS A 68 14.48 4.66 13.48
CA LYS A 68 13.34 3.95 12.87
C LYS A 68 12.11 4.84 12.69
N ASN A 69 11.93 5.81 13.58
CA ASN A 69 10.82 6.77 13.53
C ASN A 69 11.10 7.96 12.58
N VAL A 70 12.32 8.10 12.07
CA VAL A 70 12.62 9.11 11.05
C VAL A 70 11.82 8.77 9.80
N LYS A 71 11.03 9.73 9.34
CA LYS A 71 10.21 9.60 8.12
C LYS A 71 11.13 9.38 6.93
N ASP A 72 10.85 8.35 6.14
CA ASP A 72 11.54 8.09 4.88
C ASP A 72 11.41 9.28 3.94
N THR A 73 12.52 9.99 3.78
CA THR A 73 12.58 11.31 3.16
C THR A 73 13.82 11.41 2.29
N THR A 74 13.74 12.17 1.20
CA THR A 74 14.88 12.40 0.26
C THR A 74 16.05 13.15 0.89
N GLY A 75 15.83 13.82 2.02
CA GLY A 75 16.81 14.56 2.79
C GLY A 75 16.83 16.07 2.49
N LYS A 76 17.62 16.81 3.27
CA LYS A 76 17.68 18.28 3.24
C LYS A 76 18.05 18.87 1.88
N GLY A 77 18.85 18.16 1.07
CA GLY A 77 19.25 18.59 -0.27
C GLY A 77 18.09 18.61 -1.28
N TRP A 78 16.96 17.98 -0.95
CA TRP A 78 15.75 17.97 -1.77
C TRP A 78 14.52 18.25 -0.91
N PHE A 79 14.62 19.30 -0.09
CA PHE A 79 13.52 19.86 0.72
C PHE A 79 12.71 18.83 1.50
N ASP A 80 13.37 17.76 1.95
CA ASP A 80 12.74 16.73 2.75
C ASP A 80 11.44 16.16 2.12
N MET A 81 11.47 15.90 0.79
CA MET A 81 10.33 15.29 0.10
C MET A 81 10.00 13.91 0.69
N PRO A 82 8.78 13.68 1.20
CA PRO A 82 8.37 12.42 1.81
C PRO A 82 8.12 11.33 0.76
N ALA A 83 8.24 10.06 1.17
CA ALA A 83 7.79 8.92 0.37
C ALA A 83 6.28 8.67 0.60
N PRO A 84 5.40 8.96 -0.37
CA PRO A 84 3.97 8.68 -0.23
C PRO A 84 3.68 7.18 -0.32
N SER A 85 2.58 6.77 0.31
CA SER A 85 2.00 5.43 0.14
C SER A 85 1.48 5.26 -1.29
N ILE A 86 1.87 4.16 -1.95
CA ILE A 86 1.41 3.84 -3.31
C ILE A 86 -0.01 3.29 -3.24
N THR A 87 -1.00 4.16 -3.42
CA THR A 87 -2.40 3.76 -3.63
C THR A 87 -2.58 3.20 -5.04
N PRO A 88 -3.62 2.36 -5.29
CA PRO A 88 -3.86 1.82 -6.63
C PRO A 88 -4.16 2.89 -7.69
N GLU A 89 -4.69 4.05 -7.30
CA GLU A 89 -4.94 5.19 -8.18
C GLU A 89 -3.62 5.86 -8.59
N LEU A 90 -2.77 6.17 -7.61
CA LEU A 90 -1.44 6.74 -7.86
C LEU A 90 -0.58 5.82 -8.71
N LYS A 91 -0.69 4.51 -8.49
CA LYS A 91 0.01 3.52 -9.31
C LYS A 91 -0.39 3.63 -10.79
N LYS A 92 -1.70 3.76 -11.10
CA LYS A 92 -2.17 3.93 -12.48
C LYS A 92 -1.68 5.23 -13.09
N ASP A 93 -1.70 6.33 -12.34
CA ASP A 93 -1.19 7.63 -12.81
C ASP A 93 0.30 7.54 -13.17
N LEU A 94 1.10 6.90 -12.32
CA LEU A 94 2.53 6.71 -12.58
C LEU A 94 2.80 5.77 -13.76
N GLU A 95 2.01 4.71 -13.93
CA GLU A 95 2.09 3.82 -15.09
C GLU A 95 1.76 4.58 -16.39
N ILE A 96 0.75 5.45 -16.37
CA ILE A 96 0.43 6.32 -17.51
C ILE A 96 1.60 7.25 -17.84
N LEU A 97 2.25 7.86 -16.84
CA LEU A 97 3.41 8.73 -17.05
C LEU A 97 4.61 7.98 -17.65
N GLN A 98 4.81 6.70 -17.30
CA GLN A 98 5.80 5.84 -17.94
C GLN A 98 5.43 5.56 -19.41
N LEU A 99 4.15 5.30 -19.67
CA LEU A 99 3.63 4.98 -21.00
C LEU A 99 3.25 6.20 -21.85
N ARG A 100 3.59 7.43 -21.41
CA ARG A 100 3.22 8.69 -22.08
C ARG A 100 3.58 8.75 -23.57
N HIS A 101 4.66 8.06 -23.97
CA HIS A 101 5.12 7.98 -25.35
C HIS A 101 4.19 7.21 -26.29
N VAL A 102 3.30 6.35 -25.76
CA VAL A 102 2.31 5.58 -26.54
C VAL A 102 0.93 6.25 -26.48
N MET A 103 0.74 7.22 -25.58
CA MET A 103 -0.59 7.77 -25.30
C MET A 103 -1.14 8.61 -26.45
N ASP A 104 -0.30 9.45 -27.05
CA ASP A 104 -0.65 10.32 -28.18
C ASP A 104 0.29 10.03 -29.35
N PRO A 105 -0.22 9.63 -30.53
CA PRO A 105 0.61 9.37 -31.71
C PRO A 105 1.36 10.59 -32.23
N LYS A 106 0.95 11.80 -31.88
CA LYS A 106 1.58 13.05 -32.35
C LYS A 106 2.65 13.57 -31.40
N ARG A 107 2.67 13.11 -30.14
CA ARG A 107 3.59 13.59 -29.11
C ARG A 107 4.65 12.55 -28.82
N HIS A 108 5.86 12.80 -29.31
CA HIS A 108 7.02 11.96 -29.05
C HIS A 108 7.83 12.50 -27.88
N PHE A 109 7.98 11.70 -26.82
CA PHE A 109 8.77 12.05 -25.64
C PHE A 109 10.14 11.38 -25.66
N LYS A 110 11.13 12.00 -25.01
CA LYS A 110 12.39 11.33 -24.69
C LYS A 110 12.12 10.08 -23.86
N ARG A 111 12.75 8.97 -24.22
CA ARG A 111 12.63 7.70 -23.50
C ARG A 111 13.19 7.89 -22.09
N ALA A 112 12.33 7.72 -21.09
CA ALA A 112 12.78 7.68 -19.70
C ALA A 112 13.74 6.50 -19.49
N GLY A 113 14.61 6.58 -18.48
CA GLY A 113 15.61 5.55 -18.18
C GLY A 113 15.02 4.14 -18.11
N LYS A 114 15.87 3.12 -18.30
CA LYS A 114 15.48 1.69 -18.43
C LYS A 114 14.79 1.10 -17.19
N SER A 115 14.72 1.84 -16.08
CA SER A 115 14.07 1.42 -14.86
C SER A 115 12.54 1.41 -15.05
N LYS A 116 11.96 0.21 -15.13
CA LYS A 116 10.51 0.00 -15.06
C LYS A 116 9.93 0.30 -13.67
N ALA A 117 10.79 0.47 -12.67
CA ALA A 117 10.38 0.74 -11.30
C ALA A 117 9.72 2.12 -11.16
N LEU A 118 8.67 2.18 -10.33
CA LEU A 118 8.03 3.42 -9.94
C LEU A 118 8.99 4.24 -9.06
N PRO A 119 8.97 5.58 -9.14
CA PRO A 119 9.77 6.42 -8.27
C PRO A 119 9.35 6.21 -6.80
N ARG A 120 10.32 6.13 -5.88
CA ARG A 120 10.07 5.97 -4.44
C ARG A 120 9.54 7.25 -3.79
N TYR A 121 10.07 8.40 -4.22
CA TYR A 121 9.72 9.70 -3.68
C TYR A 121 9.07 10.53 -4.78
N PHE A 122 7.85 11.00 -4.53
CA PHE A 122 7.09 11.83 -5.45
C PHE A 122 6.02 12.62 -4.70
N GLN A 123 5.50 13.66 -5.33
CA GLN A 123 4.35 14.41 -4.85
C GLN A 123 3.39 14.62 -6.02
N VAL A 124 2.10 14.63 -5.70
CA VAL A 124 1.05 14.97 -6.66
C VAL A 124 0.58 16.37 -6.35
N GLY A 125 0.62 17.25 -7.35
CA GLY A 125 0.19 18.63 -7.25
C GLY A 125 -0.74 18.99 -8.40
N THR A 126 -1.49 20.06 -8.23
CA THR A 126 -2.33 20.65 -9.27
C THR A 126 -1.69 21.93 -9.78
N VAL A 127 -1.86 22.21 -11.08
CA VAL A 127 -1.34 23.44 -11.67
C VAL A 127 -2.25 24.60 -11.28
N VAL A 128 -1.67 25.64 -10.68
CA VAL A 128 -2.35 26.91 -10.42
C VAL A 128 -2.15 27.80 -11.64
N GLU A 129 -3.23 28.05 -12.37
CA GLU A 129 -3.21 28.85 -13.59
C GLU A 129 -2.95 30.33 -13.26
N PRO A 130 -2.15 31.05 -14.07
CA PRO A 130 -1.90 32.46 -13.88
C PRO A 130 -3.13 33.29 -14.25
N ALA A 131 -3.27 34.48 -13.66
CA ALA A 131 -4.39 35.39 -13.93
C ALA A 131 -4.39 35.97 -15.36
N SER A 132 -3.25 35.90 -16.06
CA SER A 132 -3.07 36.47 -17.41
C SER A 132 -3.71 35.64 -18.52
N GLU A 133 -3.86 34.32 -18.35
CA GLU A 133 -4.33 33.41 -19.40
C GLU A 133 -5.66 32.77 -19.01
N PHE A 134 -6.78 33.37 -19.45
CA PHE A 134 -8.11 32.90 -19.09
C PHE A 134 -8.72 31.90 -20.08
N TYR A 135 -8.47 32.06 -21.39
CA TYR A 135 -9.21 31.33 -22.43
C TYR A 135 -8.45 30.15 -23.05
N SER A 136 -7.11 30.18 -23.07
CA SER A 136 -6.30 29.18 -23.78
C SER A 136 -5.75 28.10 -22.87
N GLY A 137 -5.12 28.48 -21.75
CA GLY A 137 -4.42 27.56 -20.85
C GLY A 137 -5.27 26.97 -19.73
N ARG A 138 -6.52 27.44 -19.58
CA ARG A 138 -7.37 27.15 -18.43
C ARG A 138 -8.37 26.04 -18.72
N LEU A 139 -8.39 25.04 -17.85
CA LEU A 139 -9.42 23.99 -17.89
C LEU A 139 -10.70 24.47 -17.22
N THR A 140 -11.85 24.12 -17.80
CA THR A 140 -13.16 24.36 -17.18
C THR A 140 -13.36 23.45 -15.98
N LYS A 141 -14.29 23.80 -15.07
CA LYS A 141 -14.59 22.98 -13.88
C LYS A 141 -15.01 21.54 -14.23
N ARG A 142 -15.57 21.32 -15.42
CA ARG A 142 -16.00 19.99 -15.89
C ARG A 142 -14.83 19.12 -16.35
N GLU A 143 -13.81 19.73 -16.93
CA GLU A 143 -12.62 19.07 -17.45
C GLU A 143 -11.63 18.74 -16.33
N ARG A 144 -11.56 19.57 -15.29
CA ARG A 144 -10.74 19.29 -14.09
C ARG A 144 -11.22 18.03 -13.39
N LYS A 145 -10.33 17.05 -13.21
CA LYS A 145 -10.60 15.84 -12.42
C LYS A 145 -9.63 15.72 -11.25
N THR A 146 -9.88 14.72 -10.40
CA THR A 146 -9.06 14.42 -9.23
C THR A 146 -7.79 13.66 -9.61
N THR A 147 -7.85 12.79 -10.61
CA THR A 147 -6.72 11.96 -11.05
C THR A 147 -6.38 12.21 -12.52
N LEU A 148 -5.12 11.96 -12.90
CA LEU A 148 -4.66 12.10 -14.28
C LEU A 148 -5.36 11.09 -15.20
N VAL A 149 -5.59 9.87 -14.71
CA VAL A 149 -6.35 8.83 -15.41
C VAL A 149 -7.76 9.33 -15.78
N ASP A 150 -8.46 9.97 -14.86
CA ASP A 150 -9.84 10.40 -15.08
C ASP A 150 -9.94 11.52 -16.11
N GLU A 151 -8.98 12.45 -16.11
CA GLU A 151 -8.88 13.47 -17.15
C GLU A 151 -8.71 12.82 -18.53
N LEU A 152 -7.81 11.84 -18.62
CA LEU A 152 -7.52 11.11 -19.84
C LEU A 152 -8.71 10.30 -20.36
N LEU A 153 -9.52 9.73 -19.46
CA LEU A 153 -10.73 8.98 -19.80
C LEU A 153 -11.87 9.89 -20.25
N SER A 154 -11.86 11.16 -19.83
CA SER A 154 -12.85 12.15 -20.24
C SER A 154 -12.63 12.65 -21.68
N ASP A 155 -11.40 12.52 -22.22
CA ASP A 155 -11.09 12.90 -23.61
C ASP A 155 -11.64 11.89 -24.63
N GLN A 156 -12.66 12.33 -25.37
CA GLN A 156 -13.33 11.52 -26.38
C GLN A 156 -12.43 11.22 -27.60
N SER A 157 -11.52 12.12 -27.95
CA SER A 157 -10.64 11.95 -29.10
C SER A 157 -9.66 10.80 -28.87
N LEU A 158 -9.03 10.77 -27.70
CA LEU A 158 -8.14 9.70 -27.26
C LEU A 158 -8.88 8.38 -27.12
N LYS A 159 -10.10 8.40 -26.58
CA LYS A 159 -10.95 7.20 -26.46
C LYS A 159 -11.24 6.58 -27.84
N SER A 160 -11.58 7.39 -28.83
CA SER A 160 -11.86 6.92 -30.20
C SER A 160 -10.61 6.28 -30.84
N TYR A 161 -9.46 6.95 -30.73
CA TYR A 161 -8.19 6.48 -31.26
C TYR A 161 -7.75 5.16 -30.60
N ARG A 162 -7.80 5.09 -29.26
CA ARG A 162 -7.43 3.88 -28.52
C ARG A 162 -8.36 2.73 -28.85
N LYS A 163 -9.67 2.94 -28.91
CA LYS A 163 -10.62 1.88 -29.29
C LYS A 163 -10.29 1.31 -30.68
N ARG A 164 -9.99 2.18 -31.65
CA ARG A 164 -9.57 1.78 -32.99
C ARG A 164 -8.26 0.97 -32.98
N LYS A 165 -7.21 1.48 -32.33
CA LYS A 165 -5.90 0.81 -32.28
C LYS A 165 -5.91 -0.48 -31.48
N VAL A 166 -6.65 -0.54 -30.38
CA VAL A 166 -6.81 -1.77 -29.60
C VAL A 166 -7.48 -2.85 -30.44
N ARG A 167 -8.53 -2.51 -31.19
CA ARG A 167 -9.19 -3.44 -32.11
C ARG A 167 -8.21 -3.95 -33.18
N GLU A 168 -7.46 -3.06 -33.81
CA GLU A 168 -6.45 -3.42 -34.82
C GLU A 168 -5.38 -4.37 -34.25
N ILE A 169 -4.90 -4.08 -33.03
CA ILE A 169 -3.92 -4.93 -32.33
C ILE A 169 -4.54 -6.28 -31.94
N GLN A 170 -5.81 -6.30 -31.51
CA GLN A 170 -6.51 -7.53 -31.20
C GLN A 170 -6.68 -8.37 -32.47
N GLU A 171 -7.10 -7.78 -33.59
CA GLU A 171 -7.22 -8.45 -34.88
C GLU A 171 -5.86 -9.01 -35.35
N SER A 172 -4.77 -8.24 -35.19
CA SER A 172 -3.43 -8.68 -35.58
C SER A 172 -2.84 -9.74 -34.65
N ARG A 173 -3.13 -9.68 -33.34
CA ARG A 173 -2.61 -10.62 -32.33
C ARG A 173 -3.46 -11.84 -32.15
N THR A 174 -4.73 -11.80 -32.55
CA THR A 174 -5.60 -12.97 -32.50
C THR A 174 -4.97 -14.01 -33.42
N PRO A 175 -4.41 -15.11 -32.86
CA PRO A 175 -3.83 -16.13 -33.70
C PRO A 175 -4.93 -16.64 -34.63
N GLY A 176 -4.59 -16.90 -35.89
CA GLY A 176 -5.47 -17.49 -36.89
C GLY A 176 -5.82 -18.96 -36.59
N GLY A 177 -6.11 -19.27 -35.33
CA GLY A 177 -6.55 -20.58 -34.87
C GLY A 177 -7.86 -21.00 -35.53
N ASN A 178 -8.50 -22.04 -35.00
CA ASN A 178 -9.65 -22.72 -35.61
C ASN A 178 -10.82 -21.83 -36.06
N GLN A 179 -10.87 -20.52 -35.78
CA GLN A 179 -11.74 -19.54 -36.46
C GLN A 179 -11.72 -19.62 -38.00
N LYS A 180 -10.59 -19.93 -38.65
CA LYS A 180 -10.58 -20.15 -40.12
C LYS A 180 -11.28 -21.46 -40.54
N TRP A 181 -11.32 -22.45 -39.64
CA TRP A 181 -11.93 -23.77 -39.83
C TRP A 181 -13.35 -23.87 -39.24
N LYS A 182 -13.74 -22.90 -38.40
CA LYS A 182 -15.09 -22.80 -37.83
C LYS A 182 -16.01 -22.35 -38.94
N ASN A 183 -16.89 -23.27 -39.34
CA ASN A 183 -18.01 -23.05 -40.25
C ASN A 183 -18.77 -21.76 -39.91
N LYS A 184 -18.46 -20.67 -40.60
CA LYS A 184 -19.13 -19.36 -40.49
C LYS A 184 -20.47 -19.41 -41.23
N GLY A 185 -21.44 -20.14 -40.66
CA GLY A 185 -22.85 -19.97 -40.98
C GLY A 185 -23.54 -21.06 -41.81
N LYS A 186 -24.79 -20.77 -42.17
CA LYS A 186 -25.74 -21.73 -42.77
C LYS A 186 -25.26 -22.30 -44.11
N GLN A 187 -24.42 -21.57 -44.86
CA GLN A 187 -23.85 -21.99 -46.14
C GLN A 187 -22.94 -23.22 -46.00
N THR A 188 -22.09 -23.25 -44.98
CA THR A 188 -21.22 -24.41 -44.72
C THR A 188 -21.98 -25.64 -44.20
N LEU A 189 -23.11 -25.42 -43.51
CA LEU A 189 -24.03 -26.50 -43.09
C LEU A 189 -24.80 -27.11 -44.26
N LYS A 190 -25.21 -26.30 -45.25
CA LYS A 190 -25.82 -26.81 -46.51
C LYS A 190 -24.85 -27.72 -47.25
N ARG A 191 -23.60 -27.28 -47.43
CA ARG A 191 -22.53 -28.05 -48.09
C ARG A 191 -22.20 -29.38 -47.39
N ALA A 192 -22.35 -29.44 -46.07
CA ALA A 192 -22.20 -30.68 -45.30
C ALA A 192 -23.41 -31.62 -45.42
N LYS A 193 -24.62 -31.10 -45.58
CA LYS A 193 -25.83 -31.90 -45.86
C LYS A 193 -25.84 -32.47 -47.26
N ASP A 194 -25.43 -31.68 -48.26
CA ASP A 194 -25.36 -32.12 -49.66
C ASP A 194 -24.31 -33.23 -49.89
N ARG A 195 -23.28 -33.31 -49.03
CA ARG A 195 -22.27 -34.40 -49.05
C ARG A 195 -22.69 -35.66 -48.29
N ARG A 196 -23.81 -35.65 -47.57
CA ARG A 196 -24.33 -36.80 -46.79
C ARG A 196 -25.49 -37.52 -47.49
N LYS A 197 -25.87 -37.06 -48.68
CA LYS A 197 -26.80 -37.75 -49.60
C LYS A 197 -25.97 -38.51 -50.62
#